data_AF-A0A6P6I3X5-F1
#
_entry.id   AF-A0A6P6I3X5-F1
#
_cell.length_a   1.000
_cell.length_b   1.000
_cell.length_c   1.000
_cell.angle_alpha   90.00
_cell.angle_beta   90.00
_cell.angle_gamma   90.00
#
_symmetry.space_group_name_H-M   'P 1'
#
loop_
_entity.id
_entity.type
_entity.pdbx_description
1 polymer ?
#
loop_
_entity_poly.entity_id
_entity_poly.type
_entity_poly.pdbx_seq_one_letter_code
_entity_poly.pdbx_strand_id
1 'polypeptide(L)'
;MLRKNKILIFKYFLNLINGAFLVLGLLLLGFGAWLLLDRNIFFTALDKNNHLIVYIFQILTGTGSAIVLLCLLGYLGIHNEIRWLLILYAALLMWAFGVQVVLSGFIFTKKKEIHQVWHDKVDLIIAEYGSKDMPEDIPKWTFLNALQKTLQCCGQYNYTDWIKNKNKENSEQVPCSCTNSTLRKWFCDEPLNATYLEGCENKINTWYNANALTLTGINFGLLASEVLQITLTVSFFRHIKNKVYAKM
;
A
#
# COMPACT_ATOMS: atom_id res chain seq x y z
N MET A 1 41.79 -18.65 -10.25
CA MET A 1 41.60 -17.40 -9.48
C MET A 1 40.38 -16.61 -9.97
N LEU A 2 40.30 -16.25 -11.26
CA LEU A 2 39.21 -15.46 -11.86
C LEU A 2 37.78 -15.97 -11.56
N ARG A 3 37.57 -17.29 -11.61
CA ARG A 3 36.26 -17.95 -11.37
C ARG A 3 35.76 -17.83 -9.92
N LYS A 4 36.68 -17.86 -8.94
CA LYS A 4 36.35 -17.67 -7.51
C LYS A 4 35.93 -16.21 -7.24
N ASN A 5 36.64 -15.25 -7.84
CA ASN A 5 36.35 -13.83 -7.68
C ASN A 5 34.96 -13.46 -8.23
N LYS A 6 34.55 -14.02 -9.37
CA LYS A 6 33.20 -13.79 -9.94
C LYS A 6 32.07 -14.28 -9.03
N ILE A 7 32.20 -15.46 -8.41
CA ILE A 7 31.20 -15.97 -7.45
C ILE A 7 31.08 -15.03 -6.26
N LEU A 8 32.21 -14.58 -5.71
CA LEU A 8 32.23 -13.68 -4.56
C LEU A 8 31.50 -12.37 -4.87
N ILE A 9 31.73 -11.81 -6.06
CA ILE A 9 31.07 -10.60 -6.55
C ILE A 9 29.54 -10.80 -6.62
N PHE A 10 29.07 -11.89 -7.23
CA PHE A 10 27.63 -12.17 -7.33
C PHE A 10 26.98 -12.31 -5.95
N LYS A 11 27.61 -13.05 -5.04
CA LYS A 11 27.11 -13.21 -3.65
C LYS A 11 27.05 -11.88 -2.93
N TYR A 12 28.06 -11.04 -3.08
CA TYR A 12 28.11 -9.73 -2.45
C TYR A 12 26.96 -8.83 -2.91
N PHE A 13 26.77 -8.64 -4.22
CA PHE A 13 25.71 -7.79 -4.74
C PHE A 13 24.31 -8.31 -4.41
N LEU A 14 24.08 -9.62 -4.56
CA LEU A 14 22.78 -10.22 -4.22
C LEU A 14 22.46 -10.09 -2.73
N ASN A 15 23.44 -10.31 -1.84
CA ASN A 15 23.25 -10.14 -0.41
C ASN A 15 23.09 -8.67 -0.01
N LEU A 16 23.77 -7.75 -0.69
CA LEU A 16 23.62 -6.30 -0.44
C LEU A 16 22.19 -5.85 -0.76
N ILE A 17 21.68 -6.23 -1.94
CA ILE A 17 20.32 -5.86 -2.36
C ILE A 17 19.27 -6.53 -1.46
N ASN A 18 19.39 -7.83 -1.20
CA ASN A 18 18.48 -8.53 -0.29
C ASN A 18 18.54 -7.96 1.14
N GLY A 19 19.72 -7.56 1.62
CA GLY A 19 19.88 -6.94 2.93
C GLY A 19 19.14 -5.60 3.02
N ALA A 20 19.24 -4.76 1.98
CA ALA A 20 18.51 -3.49 1.92
C ALA A 20 16.99 -3.72 1.94
N PHE A 21 16.47 -4.65 1.12
CA PHE A 21 15.04 -4.99 1.12
C PHE A 21 14.58 -5.64 2.42
N LEU A 22 15.42 -6.45 3.07
CA LEU A 22 15.13 -7.04 4.37
C LEU A 22 14.94 -5.96 5.43
N VAL A 23 15.83 -4.95 5.48
CA VAL A 23 15.69 -3.81 6.40
C VAL A 23 14.39 -3.05 6.13
N LEU A 24 14.07 -2.76 4.86
CA LEU A 24 12.81 -2.11 4.49
C LEU A 24 11.59 -2.94 4.91
N GLY A 25 11.62 -4.25 4.68
CA GLY A 25 10.56 -5.17 5.09
C GLY A 25 10.37 -5.21 6.61
N LEU A 26 11.46 -5.25 7.38
CA LEU A 26 11.41 -5.18 8.85
C LEU A 26 10.89 -3.84 9.36
N LEU A 27 11.22 -2.73 8.70
CA LEU A 27 10.66 -1.41 9.04
C LEU A 27 9.15 -1.36 8.80
N LEU A 28 8.67 -1.90 7.66
CA LEU A 28 7.24 -2.00 7.37
C LEU A 28 6.50 -2.89 8.38
N LEU A 29 7.09 -4.04 8.72
CA LEU A 29 6.57 -4.93 9.76
C LEU A 29 6.52 -4.25 11.13
N GLY A 30 7.61 -3.60 11.52
CA GLY A 30 7.73 -2.91 12.80
C GLY A 30 6.72 -1.78 12.92
N PHE A 31 6.54 -0.98 11.86
CA PHE A 31 5.54 0.08 11.86
C PHE A 31 4.11 -0.47 11.85
N GLY A 32 3.84 -1.53 11.09
CA GLY A 32 2.55 -2.23 11.16
C GLY A 32 2.25 -2.77 12.56
N ALA A 33 3.22 -3.43 13.20
CA ALA A 33 3.08 -3.92 14.56
C ALA A 33 2.94 -2.78 15.59
N TRP A 34 3.64 -1.66 15.39
CA TRP A 34 3.51 -0.47 16.24
C TRP A 34 2.09 0.07 16.24
N LEU A 35 1.43 0.13 15.07
CA LEU A 35 0.04 0.56 14.95
C LEU A 35 -0.93 -0.34 15.75
N LEU A 36 -0.60 -1.62 15.98
CA LEU A 36 -1.36 -2.50 16.87
C LEU A 36 -1.05 -2.31 18.35
N LEU A 37 0.19 -1.99 18.71
CA LEU A 37 0.63 -1.95 20.11
C LEU A 37 0.32 -0.63 20.80
N ASP A 38 0.14 0.45 20.04
CA ASP A 38 -0.28 1.72 20.60
C ASP A 38 -1.68 1.56 21.21
N ARG A 39 -1.75 1.48 22.55
CA ARG A 39 -2.99 1.21 23.31
C ARG A 39 -4.11 2.15 22.93
N ASN A 40 -3.84 3.43 22.70
CA ASN A 40 -4.89 4.38 22.32
C ASN A 40 -5.46 4.05 20.94
N ILE A 41 -4.63 3.57 20.02
CA ILE A 41 -5.03 3.18 18.67
C ILE A 41 -5.68 1.78 18.67
N PHE A 42 -5.14 0.83 19.43
CA PHE A 42 -5.64 -0.53 19.59
C PHE A 42 -7.03 -0.57 20.24
N PHE A 43 -7.22 0.17 21.33
CA PHE A 43 -8.53 0.27 21.96
C PHE A 43 -9.53 1.03 21.07
N THR A 44 -9.09 2.04 20.31
CA THR A 44 -9.96 2.75 19.36
C THR A 44 -10.27 1.92 18.10
N ALA A 45 -9.39 0.99 17.71
CA ALA A 45 -9.57 0.06 16.59
C ALA A 45 -10.38 -1.20 16.96
N LEU A 46 -10.32 -1.62 18.23
CA LEU A 46 -11.21 -2.64 18.82
C LEU A 46 -12.59 -2.08 19.14
N ASP A 47 -12.67 -0.80 19.54
CA ASP A 47 -13.91 -0.05 19.50
C ASP A 47 -14.34 0.04 18.03
N LYS A 48 -15.62 -0.22 17.74
CA LYS A 48 -16.16 -0.55 16.40
C LYS A 48 -15.98 0.53 15.32
N ASN A 49 -15.22 1.59 15.57
CA ASN A 49 -15.23 2.82 14.79
C ASN A 49 -13.95 3.08 13.97
N ASN A 50 -12.86 2.31 14.08
CA ASN A 50 -11.59 2.63 13.37
C ASN A 50 -10.99 1.52 12.48
N HIS A 51 -11.78 0.96 11.57
CA HIS A 51 -11.31 -0.11 10.68
C HIS A 51 -10.31 0.33 9.58
N LEU A 52 -10.18 1.62 9.25
CA LEU A 52 -9.12 2.09 8.33
C LEU A 52 -7.74 1.71 8.86
N ILE A 53 -7.53 1.86 10.17
CA ILE A 53 -6.24 1.54 10.80
C ILE A 53 -5.96 0.05 10.68
N VAL A 54 -7.00 -0.78 10.80
CA VAL A 54 -6.91 -2.24 10.60
C VAL A 54 -6.50 -2.58 9.18
N TYR A 55 -7.07 -1.93 8.16
CA TYR A 55 -6.68 -2.15 6.76
C TYR A 55 -5.24 -1.70 6.48
N ILE A 56 -4.85 -0.51 6.95
CA ILE A 56 -3.48 0.01 6.79
C ILE A 56 -2.50 -0.95 7.47
N PHE A 57 -2.78 -1.36 8.71
CA PHE A 57 -2.01 -2.37 9.43
C PHE A 57 -1.87 -3.67 8.61
N GLN A 58 -2.98 -4.24 8.13
CA GLN A 58 -2.97 -5.49 7.37
C GLN A 58 -2.11 -5.38 6.11
N ILE A 59 -2.20 -4.26 5.38
CA ILE A 59 -1.40 -4.03 4.17
C ILE A 59 0.09 -3.92 4.53
N LEU A 60 0.45 -3.13 5.53
CA LEU A 60 1.85 -2.94 5.91
C LEU A 60 2.48 -4.21 6.47
N THR A 61 1.80 -4.89 7.38
CA THR A 61 2.29 -6.14 7.97
C THR A 61 2.30 -7.28 6.96
N GLY A 62 1.29 -7.39 6.10
CA GLY A 62 1.25 -8.40 5.05
C GLY A 62 2.39 -8.21 4.04
N THR A 63 2.55 -6.99 3.54
CA THR A 63 3.59 -6.65 2.55
C THR A 63 4.99 -6.79 3.17
N GLY A 64 5.19 -6.25 4.38
CA GLY A 64 6.45 -6.38 5.11
C GLY A 64 6.83 -7.85 5.36
N SER A 65 5.87 -8.69 5.77
CA SER A 65 6.11 -10.13 5.97
C SER A 65 6.56 -10.80 4.69
N ALA A 66 5.86 -10.53 3.57
CA ALA A 66 6.19 -11.11 2.28
C ALA A 66 7.61 -10.73 1.82
N ILE A 67 7.99 -9.45 1.97
CA ILE A 67 9.34 -8.97 1.64
C ILE A 67 10.39 -9.67 2.49
N VAL A 68 10.19 -9.75 3.82
CA VAL A 68 11.13 -10.41 4.74
C VAL A 68 11.30 -11.89 4.37
N LEU A 69 10.22 -12.61 4.15
CA LEU A 69 10.27 -14.03 3.75
C LEU A 69 11.01 -14.22 2.44
N LEU A 70 10.72 -13.39 1.42
CA LEU A 70 11.39 -13.45 0.13
C LEU A 70 12.90 -13.18 0.25
N CYS A 71 13.30 -12.20 1.07
CA CYS A 71 14.70 -11.87 1.32
C CYS A 71 15.43 -12.98 2.10
N LEU A 72 14.78 -13.60 3.09
CA LEU A 72 15.34 -14.73 3.84
C LEU A 72 15.57 -15.95 2.94
N LEU A 73 14.60 -16.27 2.06
CA LEU A 73 14.76 -17.32 1.06
C LEU A 73 15.94 -17.03 0.12
N GLY A 74 16.07 -15.79 -0.35
CA GLY A 74 17.21 -15.34 -1.15
C GLY A 74 18.53 -15.54 -0.41
N TYR A 75 18.64 -15.01 0.81
CA TYR A 75 19.84 -15.12 1.66
C TYR A 75 20.25 -16.58 1.90
N LEU A 76 19.30 -17.43 2.31
CA LEU A 76 19.54 -18.86 2.55
C LEU A 76 19.95 -19.59 1.26
N GLY A 77 19.31 -19.30 0.13
CA GLY A 77 19.66 -19.87 -1.17
C GLY A 77 21.07 -19.50 -1.65
N ILE A 78 21.47 -18.24 -1.44
CA ILE A 78 22.79 -17.72 -1.84
C ILE A 78 23.90 -18.24 -0.92
N HIS A 79 23.67 -18.20 0.40
CA HIS A 79 24.65 -18.60 1.40
C HIS A 79 24.92 -20.10 1.34
N ASN A 80 23.86 -20.92 1.37
CA ASN A 80 23.95 -22.38 1.39
C ASN A 80 24.16 -23.01 -0.01
N GLU A 81 24.17 -22.20 -1.08
CA GLU A 81 24.26 -22.66 -2.48
C GLU A 81 23.17 -23.70 -2.87
N ILE A 82 21.99 -23.65 -2.22
CA ILE A 82 20.90 -24.60 -2.44
C ILE A 82 20.13 -24.24 -3.71
N ARG A 83 20.27 -25.08 -4.74
CA ARG A 83 19.69 -24.88 -6.07
C ARG A 83 18.17 -24.68 -6.08
N TRP A 84 17.44 -25.51 -5.34
CA TRP A 84 15.97 -25.43 -5.28
C TRP A 84 15.50 -24.10 -4.67
N LEU A 85 16.17 -23.61 -3.63
CA LEU A 85 15.86 -22.31 -3.04
C LEU A 85 16.15 -21.15 -4.00
N LEU A 86 17.25 -21.21 -4.76
CA LEU A 86 17.55 -20.19 -5.78
C LEU A 86 16.51 -20.18 -6.91
N ILE A 87 16.03 -21.34 -7.35
CA ILE A 87 14.96 -21.45 -8.35
C ILE A 87 13.66 -20.88 -7.80
N LEU A 88 13.27 -21.25 -6.58
CA LEU A 88 12.07 -20.75 -5.92
C LEU A 88 12.13 -19.22 -5.75
N TYR A 89 13.26 -18.69 -5.27
CA TYR A 89 13.48 -17.26 -5.11
C TYR A 89 13.37 -16.51 -6.45
N ALA A 90 14.00 -17.01 -7.52
CA ALA A 90 13.87 -16.41 -8.85
C ALA A 90 12.43 -16.48 -9.39
N ALA A 91 11.70 -17.57 -9.15
CA ALA A 91 10.31 -17.71 -9.56
C ALA A 91 9.39 -16.72 -8.83
N LEU A 92 9.59 -16.52 -7.52
CA LEU A 92 8.84 -15.55 -6.73
C LEU A 92 9.11 -14.11 -7.16
N LEU A 93 10.37 -13.77 -7.47
CA LEU A 93 10.71 -12.45 -8.03
C LEU A 93 10.09 -12.23 -9.41
N MET A 94 10.11 -13.24 -10.28
CA MET A 94 9.45 -13.16 -11.59
C MET A 94 7.94 -12.97 -11.46
N TRP A 95 7.31 -13.63 -10.49
CA TRP A 95 5.89 -13.46 -10.17
C TRP A 95 5.59 -12.02 -9.71
N ALA A 96 6.38 -11.50 -8.77
CA ALA A 96 6.23 -10.13 -8.28
C ALA A 96 6.36 -9.10 -9.42
N PHE A 97 7.39 -9.23 -10.25
CA PHE A 97 7.59 -8.41 -11.45
C PHE A 97 6.38 -8.45 -12.38
N GLY A 98 5.85 -9.66 -12.66
CA GLY A 98 4.68 -9.83 -13.51
C GLY A 98 3.43 -9.12 -12.95
N VAL A 99 3.16 -9.31 -11.66
CA VAL A 99 2.04 -8.63 -10.97
C VAL A 99 2.21 -7.11 -11.05
N GLN A 100 3.42 -6.60 -10.80
CA GLN A 100 3.68 -5.16 -10.84
C GLN A 100 3.48 -4.57 -12.23
N VAL A 101 3.97 -5.22 -13.29
CA VAL A 101 3.79 -4.78 -14.68
C VAL A 101 2.32 -4.83 -15.09
N VAL A 102 1.61 -5.90 -14.77
CA VAL A 102 0.18 -6.04 -15.09
C VAL A 102 -0.64 -4.98 -14.37
N LEU A 103 -0.40 -4.77 -13.07
CA LEU A 103 -1.12 -3.77 -12.29
C LEU A 103 -0.85 -2.35 -12.78
N SER A 104 0.42 -1.99 -13.00
CA SER A 104 0.81 -0.69 -13.56
C SER A 104 0.21 -0.46 -14.95
N GLY A 105 0.25 -1.47 -15.82
CA GLY A 105 -0.33 -1.40 -17.16
C GLY A 105 -1.86 -1.28 -17.14
N PHE A 106 -2.53 -2.01 -16.25
CA PHE A 106 -3.98 -1.91 -16.05
C PHE A 106 -4.38 -0.52 -15.56
N ILE A 107 -3.69 0.03 -14.56
CA ILE A 107 -3.94 1.38 -14.04
C ILE A 107 -3.76 2.43 -15.14
N PHE A 108 -2.72 2.30 -15.96
CA PHE A 108 -2.43 3.24 -17.04
C PHE A 108 -3.48 3.18 -18.17
N THR A 109 -3.82 1.97 -18.64
CA THR A 109 -4.74 1.77 -19.77
C THR A 109 -6.20 2.02 -19.39
N LYS A 110 -6.60 1.65 -18.17
CA LYS A 110 -7.97 1.74 -17.68
C LYS A 110 -8.20 2.92 -16.75
N LYS A 111 -7.36 3.96 -16.81
CA LYS A 111 -7.46 5.14 -15.93
C LYS A 111 -8.88 5.72 -15.86
N LYS A 112 -9.56 5.87 -17.01
CA LYS A 112 -10.94 6.41 -17.08
C LYS A 112 -11.96 5.50 -16.40
N GLU A 113 -11.89 4.19 -16.67
CA GLU A 113 -12.80 3.20 -16.06
C GLU A 113 -12.57 3.08 -14.55
N ILE A 114 -11.31 3.05 -14.11
CA ILE A 114 -10.95 3.04 -12.69
C ILE A 114 -11.46 4.30 -12.00
N HIS A 115 -11.32 5.46 -12.65
CA HIS A 115 -11.83 6.71 -12.13
C HIS A 115 -13.36 6.65 -11.97
N GLN A 116 -14.08 6.17 -12.99
CA GLN A 116 -15.53 6.01 -12.93
C GLN A 116 -15.98 5.04 -11.82
N VAL A 117 -15.38 3.86 -11.74
CA VAL A 117 -15.69 2.90 -10.67
C VAL A 117 -15.38 3.48 -9.29
N TRP A 118 -14.34 4.30 -9.18
CA TRP A 118 -14.02 5.01 -7.95
C TRP A 118 -15.09 6.04 -7.61
N HIS A 119 -15.54 6.85 -8.58
CA HIS A 119 -16.65 7.79 -8.39
C HIS A 119 -17.90 7.09 -7.89
N ASP A 120 -18.36 6.06 -8.59
CA ASP A 120 -19.59 5.34 -8.24
C ASP A 120 -19.51 4.74 -6.82
N LYS A 121 -18.34 4.23 -6.44
CA LYS A 121 -18.11 3.71 -5.09
C LYS A 121 -18.13 4.80 -4.03
N VAL A 122 -17.48 5.93 -4.26
CA VAL A 122 -17.46 7.05 -3.30
C VAL A 122 -18.87 7.64 -3.16
N ASP A 123 -19.60 7.77 -4.26
CA ASP A 123 -21.00 8.22 -4.27
C ASP A 123 -21.88 7.34 -3.38
N LEU A 124 -21.78 6.01 -3.55
CA LEU A 124 -22.50 5.02 -2.74
C LEU A 124 -22.08 5.06 -1.26
N ILE A 125 -20.78 5.19 -0.99
CA ILE A 125 -20.27 5.33 0.39
C ILE A 125 -20.87 6.58 1.04
N ILE A 126 -20.96 7.71 0.33
CA ILE A 126 -21.57 8.95 0.84
C ILE A 126 -23.08 8.76 1.04
N ALA A 127 -23.78 8.09 0.13
CA ALA A 127 -25.22 7.86 0.23
C ALA A 127 -25.59 7.04 1.46
N GLU A 128 -24.84 5.98 1.73
CA GLU A 128 -25.08 5.04 2.84
C GLU A 128 -24.39 5.46 4.15
N TYR A 129 -23.57 6.50 4.14
CA TYR A 129 -22.82 6.95 5.32
C TYR A 129 -23.74 7.20 6.52
N GLY A 130 -23.36 6.64 7.68
CA GLY A 130 -24.11 6.77 8.93
C GLY A 130 -25.38 5.90 9.01
N SER A 131 -25.62 5.02 8.03
CA SER A 131 -26.75 4.09 8.04
C SER A 131 -26.67 3.14 9.24
N LYS A 132 -27.81 2.91 9.92
CA LYS A 132 -27.88 1.91 11.00
C LYS A 132 -28.05 0.49 10.48
N ASP A 133 -28.50 0.36 9.23
CA ASP A 133 -28.82 -0.92 8.59
C ASP A 133 -27.59 -1.57 7.93
N MET A 134 -26.47 -0.84 7.80
CA MET A 134 -25.22 -1.32 7.18
C MET A 134 -24.02 -1.19 8.13
N PRO A 135 -23.99 -1.90 9.27
CA PRO A 135 -22.87 -1.83 10.20
C PRO A 135 -21.55 -2.35 9.61
N GLU A 136 -21.58 -3.21 8.58
CA GLU A 136 -20.39 -3.66 7.86
C GLU A 136 -19.67 -2.55 7.07
N ASP A 137 -20.32 -1.40 6.84
CA ASP A 137 -19.80 -0.28 6.05
C ASP A 137 -19.15 0.83 6.89
N ILE A 138 -19.27 0.75 8.22
CA ILE A 138 -18.52 1.57 9.19
C ILE A 138 -17.03 1.69 8.82
N PRO A 139 -16.31 0.62 8.40
CA PRO A 139 -14.95 0.73 7.92
C PRO A 139 -14.72 1.74 6.79
N LYS A 140 -15.61 1.75 5.80
CA LYS A 140 -15.51 2.62 4.63
C LYS A 140 -15.75 4.07 5.02
N TRP A 141 -16.72 4.30 5.90
CA TRP A 141 -17.04 5.63 6.42
C TRP A 141 -15.91 6.22 7.25
N THR A 142 -15.29 5.41 8.11
CA THR A 142 -14.12 5.86 8.85
C THR A 142 -12.94 6.15 7.93
N PHE A 143 -12.78 5.38 6.85
CA PHE A 143 -11.74 5.69 5.86
C PHE A 143 -11.96 7.06 5.23
N LEU A 144 -13.20 7.32 4.82
CA LEU A 144 -13.61 8.60 4.26
C LEU A 144 -13.40 9.75 5.28
N ASN A 145 -13.74 9.55 6.56
CA ASN A 145 -13.51 10.53 7.62
C ASN A 145 -12.04 10.89 7.83
N ALA A 146 -11.15 9.90 7.86
CA ALA A 146 -9.72 10.16 8.00
C ALA A 146 -9.18 10.92 6.78
N LEU A 147 -9.58 10.49 5.58
CA LEU A 147 -9.18 11.13 4.33
C LEU A 147 -9.59 12.61 4.29
N GLN A 148 -10.86 12.89 4.63
CA GLN A 148 -11.40 14.25 4.70
C GLN A 148 -10.65 15.13 5.70
N LYS A 149 -10.33 14.59 6.88
CA LYS A 149 -9.61 15.32 7.92
C LYS A 149 -8.13 15.54 7.58
N THR A 150 -7.47 14.54 6.99
CA THR A 150 -6.06 14.61 6.60
C THR A 150 -5.83 15.55 5.42
N LEU A 151 -6.71 15.52 4.41
CA LEU A 151 -6.60 16.37 3.22
C LEU A 151 -7.33 17.70 3.35
N GLN A 152 -8.06 17.91 4.46
CA GLN A 152 -8.89 19.09 4.72
C GLN A 152 -9.84 19.37 3.56
N CYS A 153 -10.65 18.37 3.24
CA CYS A 153 -11.62 18.38 2.15
C CYS A 153 -12.97 17.80 2.60
N CYS A 154 -14.03 18.06 1.85
CA CYS A 154 -15.36 17.54 2.15
C CYS A 154 -16.08 17.04 0.90
N GLY A 155 -16.60 15.81 0.98
CA GLY A 155 -17.24 15.17 -0.14
C GLY A 155 -16.25 14.79 -1.24
N GLN A 156 -16.79 14.37 -2.38
CA GLN A 156 -15.98 13.97 -3.52
C GLN A 156 -15.54 15.20 -4.32
N TYR A 157 -16.51 15.97 -4.79
CA TYR A 157 -16.33 17.18 -5.57
C TYR A 157 -16.49 18.43 -4.69
N ASN A 158 -17.39 18.39 -3.72
CA ASN A 158 -17.69 19.50 -2.81
C ASN A 158 -18.51 19.02 -1.60
N TYR A 159 -18.61 19.84 -0.55
CA TYR A 159 -19.48 19.63 0.62
C TYR A 159 -20.95 19.39 0.23
N THR A 160 -21.42 19.93 -0.89
CA THR A 160 -22.80 19.74 -1.36
C THR A 160 -23.12 18.28 -1.71
N ASP A 161 -22.11 17.44 -1.93
CA ASP A 161 -22.29 15.99 -2.14
C ASP A 161 -23.01 15.34 -0.97
N TRP A 162 -22.91 15.90 0.24
CA TRP A 162 -23.59 15.39 1.42
C TRP A 162 -25.10 15.63 1.41
N ILE A 163 -25.64 16.50 0.54
CA ILE A 163 -27.08 16.75 0.43
C ILE A 163 -27.84 15.46 0.03
N LYS A 164 -27.21 14.57 -0.75
CA LYS A 164 -27.83 13.32 -1.23
C LYS A 164 -27.95 12.23 -0.14
N ASN A 165 -27.22 12.37 0.97
CA ASN A 165 -27.28 11.42 2.08
C ASN A 165 -28.60 11.60 2.86
N LYS A 166 -29.38 10.52 2.99
CA LYS A 166 -30.69 10.51 3.64
C LYS A 166 -30.66 10.15 5.14
N ASN A 167 -29.51 9.72 5.65
CA ASN A 167 -29.30 9.34 7.05
C ASN A 167 -29.04 10.55 7.96
N LYS A 168 -28.95 11.75 7.39
CA LYS A 168 -28.79 13.01 8.12
C LYS A 168 -30.12 13.43 8.75
N GLU A 169 -30.05 14.08 9.90
CA GLU A 169 -31.24 14.65 10.54
C GLU A 169 -31.69 15.93 9.81
N ASN A 170 -30.73 16.71 9.32
CA ASN A 170 -30.97 17.95 8.58
C ASN A 170 -30.19 17.99 7.25
N SER A 171 -30.73 18.68 6.24
CA SER A 171 -30.06 18.83 4.93
C SER A 171 -28.73 19.57 5.02
N GLU A 172 -28.57 20.45 6.01
CA GLU A 172 -27.38 21.28 6.24
C GLU A 172 -26.24 20.53 6.95
N GLN A 173 -26.52 19.35 7.51
CA GLN A 173 -25.49 18.55 8.18
C GLN A 173 -24.43 18.05 7.20
N VAL A 174 -23.19 18.07 7.66
CA VAL A 174 -22.03 17.42 7.02
C VAL A 174 -21.38 16.48 8.03
N PRO A 175 -20.55 15.52 7.59
CA PRO A 175 -19.74 14.76 8.51
C PRO A 175 -18.87 15.67 9.38
N CYS A 176 -18.70 15.31 10.65
CA CYS A 176 -17.81 16.05 11.54
C CYS A 176 -16.36 16.09 11.02
N SER A 177 -15.96 15.11 10.20
CA SER A 177 -14.66 15.06 9.51
C SER A 177 -14.46 16.13 8.43
N CYS A 178 -15.53 16.77 7.94
CA CYS A 178 -15.48 17.92 7.04
C CYS A 178 -15.10 19.23 7.72
N THR A 179 -14.86 19.21 9.02
CA THR A 179 -14.66 20.41 9.84
C THR A 179 -13.47 20.19 10.77
N ASN A 180 -13.05 21.24 11.46
CA ASN A 180 -12.03 21.10 12.52
C ASN A 180 -12.62 20.58 13.85
N SER A 181 -13.85 20.06 13.83
CA SER A 181 -14.52 19.54 15.02
C SER A 181 -13.79 18.33 15.60
N THR A 182 -13.82 18.23 16.93
CA THR A 182 -13.31 17.10 17.72
C THR A 182 -14.43 16.18 18.21
N LEU A 183 -15.68 16.46 17.82
CA LEU A 183 -16.83 15.66 18.20
C LEU A 183 -16.76 14.24 17.62
N ARG A 184 -17.02 13.24 18.46
CA ARG A 184 -17.15 11.82 18.06
C ARG A 184 -18.59 11.50 17.63
N LYS A 185 -19.10 12.25 16.65
CA LYS A 185 -20.40 12.00 16.00
C LYS A 185 -20.18 11.77 14.50
N TRP A 186 -21.13 11.08 13.86
CA TRP A 186 -21.10 10.87 12.41
C TRP A 186 -21.34 12.17 11.65
N PHE A 187 -22.28 12.99 12.12
CA PHE A 187 -22.69 14.27 11.53
C PHE A 187 -22.61 15.41 12.55
N CYS A 188 -22.36 16.61 12.05
CA CYS A 188 -22.20 17.83 12.81
C CYS A 188 -23.02 18.98 12.16
N ASP A 189 -23.60 19.83 13.01
CA ASP A 189 -24.29 21.07 12.63
C ASP A 189 -23.28 22.23 12.71
N GLU A 190 -22.43 22.36 11.69
CA GLU A 190 -21.37 23.36 11.67
C GLU A 190 -21.69 24.46 10.65
N PRO A 191 -21.43 25.75 10.97
CA PRO A 191 -21.61 26.84 10.01
C PRO A 191 -20.67 26.66 8.81
N LEU A 192 -21.09 27.19 7.65
CA LEU A 192 -20.34 27.09 6.39
C LEU A 192 -18.88 27.53 6.51
N ASN A 193 -18.60 28.54 7.34
CA ASN A 193 -17.26 29.08 7.57
C ASN A 193 -16.29 28.09 8.27
N ALA A 194 -16.81 27.07 8.93
CA ALA A 194 -16.03 26.04 9.62
C ALA A 194 -15.89 24.74 8.80
N THR A 195 -16.51 24.68 7.61
CA THR A 195 -16.56 23.50 6.75
C THR A 195 -15.54 23.59 5.62
N TYR A 196 -14.85 22.50 5.33
CA TYR A 196 -13.99 22.39 4.15
C TYR A 196 -14.84 22.42 2.89
N LEU A 197 -14.66 23.43 2.04
CA LEU A 197 -15.49 23.60 0.83
C LEU A 197 -14.94 22.84 -0.38
N GLU A 198 -13.69 22.43 -0.36
CA GLU A 198 -13.07 21.77 -1.50
C GLU A 198 -13.31 20.26 -1.46
N GLY A 199 -13.63 19.66 -2.60
CA GLY A 199 -13.75 18.22 -2.75
C GLY A 199 -12.43 17.47 -2.60
N CYS A 200 -12.51 16.27 -2.05
CA CYS A 200 -11.32 15.45 -1.82
C CYS A 200 -10.65 14.98 -3.10
N GLU A 201 -11.40 14.83 -4.18
CA GLU A 201 -10.84 14.43 -5.47
C GLU A 201 -9.85 15.47 -6.00
N ASN A 202 -10.19 16.76 -5.90
CA ASN A 202 -9.28 17.81 -6.36
C ASN A 202 -8.00 17.84 -5.52
N LYS A 203 -8.11 17.67 -4.19
CA LYS A 203 -6.94 17.56 -3.30
C LYS A 203 -6.06 16.37 -3.67
N ILE A 204 -6.65 15.20 -3.87
CA ILE A 204 -5.93 13.98 -4.26
C ILE A 204 -5.24 14.16 -5.60
N ASN A 205 -5.94 14.68 -6.61
CA ASN A 205 -5.38 14.89 -7.94
C ASN A 205 -4.26 15.93 -7.93
N THR A 206 -4.41 17.01 -7.18
CA THR A 206 -3.37 18.04 -7.03
C THR A 206 -2.12 17.46 -6.38
N TRP A 207 -2.28 16.70 -5.29
CA TRP A 207 -1.17 16.02 -4.63
C TRP A 207 -0.52 14.98 -5.54
N TYR A 208 -1.31 14.19 -6.26
CA TYR A 208 -0.82 13.18 -7.19
C TYR A 208 0.00 13.82 -8.31
N ASN A 209 -0.52 14.86 -8.97
CA ASN A 209 0.17 15.55 -10.05
C ASN A 209 1.48 16.18 -9.59
N ALA A 210 1.52 16.73 -8.37
CA ALA A 210 2.74 17.27 -7.77
C ALA A 210 3.81 16.19 -7.50
N ASN A 211 3.41 14.94 -7.24
CA ASN A 211 4.30 13.84 -6.85
C ASN A 211 4.42 12.72 -7.89
N ALA A 212 3.81 12.88 -9.07
CA ALA A 212 3.69 11.83 -10.08
C ALA A 212 5.06 11.31 -10.56
N LEU A 213 6.04 12.21 -10.71
CA LEU A 213 7.40 11.85 -11.10
C LEU A 213 8.06 10.95 -10.04
N THR A 214 7.92 11.29 -8.76
CA THR A 214 8.47 10.52 -7.64
C THR A 214 7.82 9.14 -7.56
N LEU A 215 6.48 9.05 -7.67
CA LEU A 215 5.75 7.78 -7.65
C LEU A 215 6.16 6.87 -8.81
N THR A 216 6.29 7.44 -10.01
CA THR A 216 6.75 6.72 -11.21
C THR A 216 8.20 6.25 -11.04
N GLY A 217 9.06 7.10 -10.48
CA GLY A 217 10.47 6.79 -10.20
C GLY A 217 10.62 5.63 -9.21
N ILE A 218 9.84 5.60 -8.13
CA ILE A 218 9.83 4.49 -7.16
C ILE A 218 9.41 3.18 -7.85
N ASN A 219 8.33 3.21 -8.64
CA ASN A 219 7.84 2.03 -9.34
C ASN A 219 8.88 1.46 -10.33
N PHE A 220 9.49 2.33 -11.13
CA PHE A 220 10.53 1.94 -12.08
C PHE A 220 11.79 1.42 -11.38
N GLY A 221 12.21 2.08 -10.29
CA GLY A 221 13.34 1.63 -9.47
C GLY A 221 13.11 0.24 -8.90
N LEU A 222 11.90 -0.05 -8.43
CA LEU A 222 11.54 -1.38 -7.94
C LEU A 222 11.63 -2.43 -9.07
N LEU A 223 11.03 -2.18 -10.23
CA LEU A 223 11.11 -3.08 -11.40
C LEU A 223 12.56 -3.35 -11.83
N ALA A 224 13.37 -2.29 -11.92
CA ALA A 224 14.78 -2.41 -12.28
C ALA A 224 15.55 -3.27 -11.26
N SER A 225 15.26 -3.11 -9.97
CA SER A 225 15.88 -3.89 -8.90
C SER A 225 15.50 -5.37 -8.96
N GLU A 226 14.26 -5.71 -9.30
CA GLU A 226 13.80 -7.09 -9.47
C GLU A 226 14.49 -7.76 -10.66
N VAL A 227 14.52 -7.09 -11.81
CA VAL A 227 15.19 -7.58 -13.03
C VAL A 227 16.68 -7.82 -12.76
N LEU A 228 17.32 -6.92 -12.04
CA LEU A 228 18.72 -7.07 -11.63
C LEU A 228 18.90 -8.29 -10.72
N GLN A 229 18.06 -8.46 -9.69
CA GLN A 229 18.12 -9.61 -8.79
C GLN A 229 17.90 -10.94 -9.53
N ILE A 230 16.92 -11.01 -10.43
CA ILE A 230 16.65 -12.19 -11.26
C ILE A 230 17.86 -12.52 -12.13
N THR A 231 18.41 -11.53 -12.83
CA THR A 231 19.56 -11.71 -13.73
C THR A 231 20.80 -12.20 -12.97
N LEU A 232 21.08 -11.60 -11.81
CA LEU A 232 22.19 -11.99 -10.94
C LEU A 232 21.98 -13.40 -10.37
N THR A 233 20.75 -13.75 -9.96
CA THR A 233 20.40 -15.06 -9.41
C THR A 233 20.53 -16.17 -10.45
N VAL A 234 20.03 -15.94 -11.67
CA VAL A 234 20.16 -16.90 -12.79
C VAL A 234 21.64 -17.07 -13.18
N SER A 235 22.41 -15.99 -13.22
CA SER A 235 23.86 -16.04 -13.50
C SER A 235 24.60 -16.83 -12.43
N PHE A 236 24.28 -16.58 -11.15
CA PHE A 236 24.83 -17.31 -10.01
C PHE A 236 24.47 -18.81 -10.06
N PHE A 237 23.21 -19.14 -10.35
CA PHE A 237 22.73 -20.51 -10.51
C PHE A 237 23.48 -21.26 -11.63
N ARG A 238 23.59 -20.65 -12.83
CA ARG A 238 24.36 -21.23 -13.95
C ARG A 238 25.80 -21.51 -13.56
N HIS A 239 26.40 -20.61 -12.78
CA HIS A 239 27.76 -20.78 -12.32
C HIS A 239 27.91 -21.95 -11.32
N ILE A 240 26.97 -22.11 -10.36
CA ILE A 240 26.93 -23.26 -9.44
C ILE A 240 26.76 -24.57 -10.22
N LYS A 241 25.84 -24.61 -11.19
CA LYS A 241 25.61 -25.80 -12.03
C LYS A 241 26.90 -26.23 -12.74
N ASN A 242 27.57 -25.30 -13.42
CA ASN A 242 28.83 -25.56 -14.11
C ASN A 242 29.98 -25.96 -13.17
N LYS A 243 29.94 -25.59 -11.89
CA LYS A 243 30.95 -25.98 -10.89
C LYS A 243 30.78 -27.44 -10.47
N VAL A 244 29.55 -27.94 -10.43
CA VAL A 244 29.26 -29.34 -10.07
C VAL A 244 29.48 -30.28 -11.24
N TYR A 245 29.07 -29.91 -12.45
CA TYR A 245 29.39 -30.72 -13.65
C TYR A 245 30.89 -30.85 -13.88
N ALA A 246 31.68 -29.80 -13.62
CA ALA A 246 33.13 -29.87 -13.76
C ALA A 246 33.85 -30.68 -12.65
N LYS A 247 33.11 -31.16 -11.64
CA LYS A 247 33.63 -32.00 -10.54
C LYS A 247 33.23 -33.47 -10.67
N MET A 248 32.34 -33.79 -11.60
CA MET A 248 31.88 -35.14 -11.93
C MET A 248 32.64 -35.61 -13.16
#